data_AF-A0A7I8DLB2-F1
#
_entry.id   AF-A0A7I8DLB2-F1
#
_cell.length_a   1.000
_cell.length_b   1.000
_cell.length_c   1.000
_cell.angle_alpha   90.00
_cell.angle_beta   90.00
_cell.angle_gamma   90.00
#
_symmetry.space_group_name_H-M   'P 1'
#
loop_
_entity.id
_entity.type
_entity.pdbx_description
1 polymer ?
#
loop_
_entity_poly.entity_id
_entity_poly.type
_entity_poly.pdbx_seq_one_letter_code
_entity_poly.pdbx_strand_id
1 'polypeptide(L)' 'MSYAVEAKIFNSGQIVARVRPARTDDMEGCTETRTCDVWIDLFDDLSEAEGFKKSYTRA' A
#
# COMPACT_ATOMS: atom_id res chain seq x y z
N MET A 1 -12.38 0.68 -12.41
CA MET A 1 -10.99 1.19 -12.51
C MET A 1 -10.48 1.11 -11.09
N SER A 2 -9.53 0.22 -10.81
CA SER A 2 -9.16 -0.12 -9.44
C SER A 2 -7.91 0.66 -9.02
N TYR A 3 -7.74 0.83 -7.72
CA TYR A 3 -6.67 1.57 -7.06
C TYR A 3 -5.89 0.63 -6.16
N ALA A 4 -4.62 0.93 -5.97
CA ALA A 4 -3.74 0.21 -5.08
C ALA A 4 -3.18 1.18 -4.04
N VAL A 5 -3.28 0.81 -2.77
CA VAL A 5 -2.48 1.40 -1.71
C VAL A 5 -1.18 0.61 -1.64
N GLU A 6 -0.06 1.29 -1.91
CA GLU A 6 1.28 0.71 -1.76
C GLU A 6 1.90 1.29 -0.50
N ALA A 7 2.11 0.45 0.51
CA ALA A 7 2.81 0.81 1.74
C ALA A 7 4.16 0.10 1.82
N LYS A 8 5.21 0.88 2.10
CA LYS A 8 6.57 0.37 2.34
C LYS A 8 6.91 0.60 3.80
N ILE A 9 7.08 -0.48 4.54
CA ILE A 9 7.44 -0.48 5.94
C ILE A 9 8.92 -0.86 6.01
N PHE A 10 9.77 0.11 6.27
CA PHE A 10 11.22 -0.11 6.32
C PHE A 10 11.63 -0.66 7.68
N ASN A 11 12.73 -1.42 7.70
CA ASN A 11 13.29 -1.99 8.94
C ASN A 11 13.70 -0.90 9.96
N SER A 12 13.82 0.36 9.53
CA SER A 12 14.07 1.53 10.38
C SER A 12 12.82 2.02 11.12
N GLY A 13 11.64 1.45 10.86
CA GLY A 13 10.34 1.93 11.36
C GLY A 13 9.73 3.06 10.52
N GLN A 14 10.39 3.50 9.45
CA GLN A 14 9.80 4.46 8.52
C GLN A 14 8.70 3.78 7.69
N ILE A 15 7.54 4.43 7.57
CA ILE A 15 6.44 3.97 6.71
C ILE A 15 6.20 4.99 5.60
N VAL A 16 6.13 4.51 4.35
CA VAL A 16 5.78 5.32 3.19
C VAL A 16 4.59 4.68 2.49
N ALA A 17 3.43 5.32 2.55
CA ALA A 17 2.21 4.85 1.90
C ALA A 17 1.73 5.81 0.80
N ARG A 18 1.32 5.28 -0.35
CA ARG A 18 0.78 6.06 -1.47
C ARG A 18 -0.39 5.34 -2.14
N VAL A 19 -1.31 6.11 -2.69
CA VAL A 19 -2.35 5.58 -3.59
C VAL A 19 -1.88 5.74 -5.02
N ARG A 20 -2.09 4.72 -5.84
CA ARG A 20 -1.86 4.75 -7.28
C ARG A 20 -2.93 3.94 -8.00
N PRO A 21 -3.11 4.10 -9.32
CA PRO A 21 -3.90 3.15 -10.10
C PRO A 21 -3.35 1.72 -9.92
N ALA A 22 -4.25 0.75 -9.77
CA ALA A 22 -3.88 -0.66 -9.75
C ALA A 22 -3.35 -1.08 -11.13
N ARG A 23 -2.29 -1.88 -11.13
CA ARG A 23 -1.76 -2.54 -12.31
C ARG A 23 -2.49 -3.85 -12.54
N THR A 24 -2.47 -4.33 -13.78
CA THR A 24 -3.14 -5.59 -14.17
C THR A 24 -2.56 -6.81 -13.45
N ASP A 25 -1.30 -6.72 -12.99
CA ASP A 25 -0.55 -7.75 -12.29
C ASP A 25 -0.42 -7.50 -10.77
N ASP A 26 -1.03 -6.44 -10.24
CA ASP A 26 -1.04 -6.25 -8.79
C ASP A 26 -1.86 -7.36 -8.13
N MET A 27 -1.31 -7.92 -7.06
CA MET A 27 -1.98 -8.87 -6.19
C MET A 27 -2.00 -8.31 -4.78
N GLU A 28 -3.10 -8.54 -4.06
CA GLU A 28 -3.16 -8.19 -2.65
C GLU A 28 -2.13 -8.99 -1.84
N GLY A 29 -1.50 -8.32 -0.89
CA GLY A 29 -0.67 -8.97 0.11
C GLY A 29 0.63 -8.25 0.42
N CYS A 30 1.49 -8.98 1.12
CA CYS A 30 2.79 -8.51 1.57
C CYS A 30 3.91 -9.19 0.79
N THR A 31 4.85 -8.39 0.30
CA THR A 31 6.14 -8.86 -0.20
C THR A 31 7.23 -8.40 0.73
N GLU A 32 7.77 -9.32 1.51
CA GLU A 32 8.95 -9.07 2.35
C GLU A 32 10.19 -8.95 1.46
N THR A 33 10.93 -7.85 1.59
CA THR A 33 12.21 -7.68 0.93
C THR A 33 13.33 -7.60 1.97
N ARG A 34 14.59 -7.58 1.52
CA ARG A 34 15.74 -7.48 2.44
C ARG A 34 15.74 -6.20 3.30
N THR A 35 15.05 -5.15 2.86
CA THR A 35 15.14 -3.80 3.46
C THR A 35 13.82 -3.25 3.98
N CYS A 36 12.70 -3.79 3.48
CA CYS A 36 11.35 -3.35 3.83
C CYS A 36 10.31 -4.38 3.43
N ASP A 37 9.14 -4.29 4.05
CA ASP A 37 7.95 -5.01 3.65
C ASP A 37 7.09 -4.11 2.76
N VAL A 38 6.69 -4.64 1.61
CA VAL A 38 5.83 -3.94 0.65
C VAL A 38 4.44 -4.54 0.72
N TRP A 39 3.48 -3.74 1.17
CA TRP A 39 2.07 -4.09 1.21
C TRP A 39 1.34 -3.47 0.03
N ILE A 40 0.53 -4.27 -0.64
CA ILE A 40 -0.38 -3.86 -1.71
C ILE A 40 -1.79 -4.23 -1.30
N ASP A 41 -2.65 -3.23 -1.16
CA ASP A 41 -4.08 -3.40 -0.92
C ASP A 41 -4.86 -2.84 -2.10
N LEU A 42 -5.82 -3.61 -2.62
CA LEU A 42 -6.58 -3.25 -3.82
C LEU A 42 -7.97 -2.75 -3.44
N PHE A 43 -8.39 -1.68 -4.10
CA PHE A 43 -9.68 -1.03 -3.86
C PHE A 43 -10.33 -0.68 -5.20
N ASP A 44 -11.65 -0.73 -5.27
CA ASP A 44 -12.38 -0.27 -6.44
C ASP A 44 -12.67 1.23 -6.42
N ASP A 45 -12.57 1.85 -5.24
CA ASP A 45 -12.84 3.27 -5.02
C ASP A 45 -11.61 4.05 -4.54
N LEU A 46 -11.42 5.24 -5.10
CA LEU A 46 -10.28 6.12 -4.76
C LEU A 46 -10.42 6.71 -3.36
N SER A 47 -11.64 7.07 -2.94
CA SER A 47 -11.90 7.66 -1.63
C SER A 47 -11.65 6.63 -0.52
N GLU A 48 -12.03 5.37 -0.77
CA GLU A 48 -11.71 4.25 0.10
C GLU A 48 -10.19 4.03 0.21
N ALA A 49 -9.47 3.98 -0.93
CA ALA A 49 -8.01 3.82 -0.94
C ALA A 49 -7.27 4.95 -0.20
N GLU A 50 -7.63 6.22 -0.43
CA GLU A 50 -7.03 7.36 0.30
C GLU A 50 -7.43 7.39 1.78
N GLY A 51 -8.63 6.90 2.12
CA GLY A 51 -9.06 6.70 3.49
C GLY A 51 -8.19 5.64 4.19
N PHE A 52 -8.02 4.49 3.55
CA PHE A 52 -7.24 3.37 4.08
C PHE A 52 -5.77 3.71 4.23
N LYS A 53 -5.15 4.41 3.26
CA LYS A 53 -3.75 4.87 3.34
C LYS A 53 -3.40 5.57 4.67
N LYS A 54 -4.36 6.27 5.29
CA LYS A 54 -4.14 6.94 6.58
C LYS A 54 -3.88 5.97 7.74
N SER A 55 -4.33 4.72 7.64
CA SER A 55 -4.07 3.67 8.63
C SER A 55 -2.57 3.38 8.75
N TYR A 56 -1.86 3.32 7.62
CA TYR A 56 -0.42 3.09 7.58
C TYR A 56 0.41 4.23 8.19
N THR A 57 -0.03 5.47 8.04
CA THR A 57 0.67 6.64 8.60
C THR A 57 0.38 6.89 10.08
N ARG A 58 -0.59 6.18 10.67
CA ARG A 58 -0.97 6.31 12.09
C ARG A 58 -0.39 5.20 12.98
N ALA A 59 0.33 4.24 12.40
CA ALA A 59 0.97 3.14 13.09
C ALA A 59 2.35 3.51 13.64
#